data_AF-A0A932VF34-F1
#
_entry.id   AF-A0A932VF34-F1
#
_cell.length_a   1.000
_cell.length_b   1.000
_cell.length_c   1.000
_cell.angle_alpha   90.00
_cell.angle_beta   90.00
_cell.angle_gamma   90.00
#
_symmetry.space_group_name_H-M   'P 1'
#
loop_
_entity.id
_entity.type
_entity.pdbx_description
1 polymer ?
#
loop_
_entity_poly.entity_id
_entity_poly.type
_entity_poly.pdbx_seq_one_letter_code
_entity_poly.pdbx_strand_id
1 'polypeptide(L)'
;MLSPKRVKWRKHQKGRMCGKALRGNTLFFGDFGLVAVECGRITSKQIESARVAMTRYVKRGGKIWIRIFPDKSLSKKPAETRMGSGKGNVEEWCAVIKPGRILYEMDGISRQEATEALRLAGHKLPLKVKVIYKSEAEMKASAALKAAAPGAKSTAAAGAKNE
;
A
#
# COMPACT_ATOMS: atom_id res chain seq x y z
N MET A 1 -17.84 -6.15 -10.25
CA MET A 1 -16.71 -6.76 -9.52
C MET A 1 -15.41 -6.15 -10.03
N LEU A 2 -14.54 -5.63 -9.17
CA LEU A 2 -13.28 -4.98 -9.59
C LEU A 2 -12.34 -6.04 -10.21
N SER A 3 -12.19 -5.99 -11.53
CA SER A 3 -11.37 -6.92 -12.32
C SER A 3 -10.87 -6.25 -13.60
N PRO A 4 -9.75 -6.71 -14.20
CA PRO A 4 -9.25 -6.14 -15.43
C PRO A 4 -10.20 -6.43 -16.61
N LYS A 5 -10.46 -5.43 -17.45
CA LYS A 5 -11.30 -5.58 -18.65
C LYS A 5 -10.66 -6.53 -19.68
N ARG A 6 -9.33 -6.51 -19.81
CA ARG A 6 -8.57 -7.35 -20.74
C ARG A 6 -7.32 -7.88 -20.05
N VAL A 7 -7.04 -9.16 -20.24
CA VAL A 7 -5.78 -9.81 -19.82
C VAL A 7 -5.24 -10.67 -20.95
N LYS A 8 -3.91 -10.73 -21.09
CA LYS A 8 -3.26 -11.61 -22.08
C LYS A 8 -3.52 -13.08 -21.78
N TRP A 9 -3.47 -13.45 -20.50
CA TRP A 9 -3.66 -14.83 -20.03
C TRP A 9 -4.70 -14.88 -18.91
N ARG A 10 -5.63 -15.84 -18.98
CA ARG A 10 -6.64 -16.01 -17.93
C ARG A 10 -6.09 -16.59 -16.63
N LYS A 11 -5.13 -17.53 -16.68
CA LYS A 11 -4.70 -18.33 -15.51
C LYS A 11 -3.25 -18.04 -15.10
N HIS A 12 -3.03 -17.12 -14.17
CA HIS A 12 -1.69 -16.78 -13.67
C HIS A 12 -1.11 -17.79 -12.66
N GLN A 13 0.19 -18.08 -12.74
CA GLN A 13 0.89 -18.87 -11.72
C GLN A 13 0.89 -18.16 -10.35
N LYS A 14 1.00 -18.93 -9.26
CA LYS A 14 0.92 -18.40 -7.89
C LYS A 14 2.04 -17.38 -7.64
N GLY A 15 3.28 -17.66 -8.05
CA GLY A 15 4.43 -16.79 -7.79
C GLY A 15 4.73 -16.60 -6.29
N ARG A 16 5.75 -15.80 -5.98
CA ARG A 16 6.20 -15.49 -4.61
C ARG A 16 5.90 -14.03 -4.24
N MET A 17 5.78 -13.74 -2.95
CA MET A 17 5.51 -12.40 -2.41
C MET A 17 6.67 -11.99 -1.50
N CYS A 18 7.72 -11.42 -2.10
CA CYS A 18 8.94 -11.05 -1.39
C CYS A 18 9.41 -9.63 -1.76
N GLY A 19 10.26 -9.08 -0.90
CA GLY A 19 10.87 -7.77 -1.04
C GLY A 19 10.01 -6.61 -0.52
N LYS A 20 10.55 -5.39 -0.64
CA LYS A 20 9.90 -4.13 -0.25
C LYS A 20 9.28 -3.43 -1.45
N ALA A 21 8.30 -2.55 -1.21
CA ALA A 21 7.73 -1.71 -2.26
C ALA A 21 8.73 -0.62 -2.65
N LEU A 22 9.22 -0.65 -3.89
CA LEU A 22 10.03 0.42 -4.47
C LEU A 22 9.18 1.50 -5.17
N ARG A 23 7.92 1.18 -5.49
CA ARG A 23 6.99 2.05 -6.21
C ARG A 23 5.67 2.12 -5.47
N GLY A 24 5.00 3.27 -5.58
CA GLY A 24 3.69 3.49 -4.96
C GLY A 24 3.74 3.45 -3.43
N ASN A 25 4.87 3.84 -2.87
CA ASN A 25 5.17 3.95 -1.44
C ASN A 25 5.09 5.40 -0.93
N THR A 26 4.79 6.37 -1.81
CA THR A 26 4.61 7.80 -1.49
C THR A 26 3.18 8.25 -1.75
N LEU A 27 2.68 9.18 -0.93
CA LEU A 27 1.38 9.81 -1.11
C LEU A 27 1.44 10.75 -2.32
N PHE A 28 0.47 10.68 -3.23
CA PHE A 28 0.45 11.56 -4.42
C PHE A 28 -0.81 12.41 -4.50
N PHE A 29 -1.98 11.84 -4.21
CA PHE A 29 -3.25 12.51 -4.41
C PHE A 29 -3.78 13.12 -3.12
N GLY A 30 -3.79 12.34 -2.03
CA GLY A 30 -4.35 12.78 -0.75
C GLY A 30 -3.31 13.11 0.32
N ASP A 31 -3.77 13.84 1.32
CA ASP A 31 -2.97 14.22 2.49
C ASP A 31 -2.87 13.10 3.53
N PHE A 32 -3.80 12.14 3.49
CA PHE A 32 -3.85 10.97 4.37
C PHE A 32 -3.75 9.70 3.56
N GLY A 33 -3.16 8.63 4.12
CA GLY A 33 -3.21 7.34 3.47
C GLY A 33 -2.95 6.13 4.37
N LEU A 34 -3.25 4.96 3.82
CA LEU A 34 -3.07 3.66 4.48
C LEU A 34 -1.93 2.91 3.82
N VAL A 35 -0.87 2.61 4.57
CA VAL A 35 0.31 1.87 4.08
C VAL A 35 0.32 0.45 4.63
N ALA A 36 0.69 -0.52 3.80
CA ALA A 36 0.90 -1.90 4.21
C ALA A 36 2.23 -2.05 4.97
N VAL A 37 2.20 -2.70 6.12
CA VAL A 37 3.40 -3.04 6.91
C VAL A 37 3.91 -4.43 6.54
N GLU A 38 3.00 -5.35 6.20
CA GLU A 38 3.31 -6.74 5.87
C GLU A 38 3.03 -7.05 4.39
N CYS A 39 3.63 -8.14 3.89
CA CYS A 39 3.31 -8.66 2.56
C CYS A 39 2.00 -9.47 2.60
N GLY A 40 1.21 -9.42 1.53
CA GLY A 40 -0.03 -10.17 1.48
C GLY A 40 -0.74 -10.11 0.14
N ARG A 41 -1.85 -10.85 0.02
CA ARG A 41 -2.80 -10.72 -1.09
C ARG A 41 -4.06 -10.08 -0.58
N ILE A 42 -4.52 -9.05 -1.28
CA ILE A 42 -5.82 -8.43 -1.00
C ILE A 42 -6.74 -8.77 -2.16
N THR A 43 -7.88 -9.39 -1.87
CA THR A 43 -8.87 -9.75 -2.91
C THR A 43 -9.69 -8.53 -3.32
N SER A 44 -10.27 -8.57 -4.52
CA SER A 44 -11.14 -7.49 -5.02
C SER A 44 -12.30 -7.17 -4.07
N LYS A 45 -12.85 -8.19 -3.40
CA LYS A 45 -13.90 -8.05 -2.38
C LYS A 45 -13.41 -7.29 -1.13
N GLN A 46 -12.20 -7.58 -0.66
CA GLN A 46 -11.60 -6.88 0.48
C GLN A 46 -11.27 -5.43 0.14
N ILE A 47 -10.79 -5.17 -1.08
CA ILE A 47 -10.54 -3.80 -1.57
C ILE A 47 -11.84 -2.99 -1.51
N GLU A 48 -12.92 -3.55 -2.06
CA GLU A 48 -14.22 -2.89 -2.07
C GLU A 48 -14.82 -2.75 -0.66
N SER A 49 -14.66 -3.75 0.20
CA SER A 49 -15.13 -3.69 1.59
C SER A 49 -14.46 -2.58 2.38
N ALA A 50 -13.14 -2.43 2.25
CA ALA A 50 -12.38 -1.34 2.87
C ALA A 50 -12.80 0.03 2.32
N ARG A 51 -12.99 0.15 0.99
CA ARG A 51 -13.52 1.37 0.37
C ARG A 51 -14.88 1.76 0.93
N VAL A 52 -15.82 0.81 0.97
CA VAL A 52 -17.17 1.03 1.49
C VAL A 52 -17.13 1.43 2.97
N ALA A 53 -16.26 0.82 3.79
CA ALA A 53 -16.10 1.19 5.20
C ALA A 53 -15.66 2.65 5.35
N MET A 54 -14.65 3.09 4.60
CA MET A 54 -14.20 4.49 4.61
C MET A 54 -15.30 5.44 4.15
N THR A 55 -15.90 5.18 2.98
CA THR A 55 -16.94 6.06 2.41
C THR A 55 -18.15 6.20 3.31
N ARG A 56 -18.54 5.13 4.02
CA ARG A 56 -19.65 5.17 4.99
C ARG A 56 -19.33 6.03 6.21
N TYR A 57 -18.11 5.91 6.75
CA TYR A 57 -17.70 6.68 7.91
C TYR A 57 -17.67 8.19 7.62
N VAL A 58 -17.05 8.59 6.50
CA VAL A 58 -16.97 10.01 6.10
C VAL A 58 -18.28 10.55 5.50
N LYS A 59 -19.37 9.76 5.50
CA LYS A 59 -20.67 10.13 4.94
C LYS A 59 -20.59 10.67 3.51
N ARG A 60 -19.70 10.09 2.69
CA ARG A 60 -19.37 10.53 1.31
C ARG A 60 -18.74 11.93 1.22
N GLY A 61 -18.26 12.49 2.33
CA GLY A 61 -17.40 13.67 2.37
C GLY A 61 -15.96 13.34 1.99
N GLY A 62 -15.28 14.30 1.37
CA GLY A 62 -13.90 14.15 0.91
C GLY A 62 -13.73 13.28 -0.33
N LYS A 63 -12.46 13.15 -0.75
CA LYS A 63 -12.05 12.34 -1.90
C LYS A 63 -11.30 11.11 -1.39
N ILE A 64 -11.57 9.95 -1.99
CA ILE A 64 -10.93 8.68 -1.65
C ILE A 64 -10.33 8.09 -2.92
N TRP A 65 -9.05 7.76 -2.89
CA TRP A 65 -8.37 7.06 -3.98
C TRP A 65 -7.99 5.65 -3.55
N ILE A 66 -8.26 4.70 -4.44
CA ILE A 66 -7.75 3.34 -4.33
C ILE A 66 -6.43 3.29 -5.09
N ARG A 67 -5.33 3.02 -4.40
CA ARG A 67 -3.98 3.03 -4.99
C ARG A 67 -3.54 1.68 -5.53
N ILE A 68 -4.32 0.63 -5.27
CA ILE A 68 -4.06 -0.75 -5.66
C ILE A 68 -5.16 -1.26 -6.58
N PHE A 69 -4.79 -2.13 -7.51
CA PHE A 69 -5.73 -2.73 -8.44
C PHE A 69 -5.56 -4.25 -8.43
N PRO A 70 -6.64 -5.04 -8.41
CA PRO A 70 -6.55 -6.50 -8.41
C PRO A 70 -6.29 -7.01 -9.83
N ASP A 71 -5.01 -7.07 -10.20
CA ASP A 71 -4.52 -7.45 -11.52
C ASP A 71 -4.22 -8.95 -11.65
N LYS A 72 -4.15 -9.69 -10.54
CA LYS A 72 -3.75 -11.10 -10.54
C LYS A 72 -4.93 -12.05 -10.35
N SER A 73 -5.11 -12.95 -11.30
CA SER A 73 -6.10 -14.04 -11.20
C SER A 73 -5.69 -15.11 -10.17
N LEU A 74 -6.60 -15.51 -9.28
CA LEU A 74 -6.47 -16.66 -8.41
C LEU A 74 -7.38 -17.79 -8.90
N SER A 75 -6.78 -18.95 -9.14
CA SER A 75 -7.51 -20.16 -9.50
C SER A 75 -7.69 -21.08 -8.30
N LYS A 76 -8.86 -21.71 -8.18
CA LYS A 76 -9.17 -22.72 -7.17
C LYS A 76 -9.63 -24.01 -7.86
N LYS A 77 -9.26 -25.16 -7.29
CA LYS A 77 -9.89 -26.43 -7.64
C LYS A 77 -11.04 -26.71 -6.67
N PRO A 78 -12.14 -27.32 -7.13
CA PRO A 78 -13.19 -27.79 -6.24
C PRO A 78 -12.61 -28.74 -5.19
N ALA A 79 -13.09 -28.62 -3.95
CA ALA A 79 -12.61 -29.44 -2.84
C ALA A 79 -12.90 -30.94 -3.04
N GLU A 80 -13.92 -31.25 -3.83
CA GLU A 80 -14.37 -32.61 -4.15
C GLU A 80 -13.45 -33.33 -5.15
N THR A 81 -12.59 -32.60 -5.86
CA THR A 81 -11.73 -33.18 -6.91
C THR A 81 -10.36 -33.59 -6.37
N ARG A 82 -9.85 -34.73 -6.85
CA ARG A 82 -8.50 -35.20 -6.52
C ARG A 82 -7.42 -34.31 -7.16
N MET A 83 -6.19 -34.46 -6.66
CA MET A 83 -5.00 -33.84 -7.25
C MET A 83 -4.74 -34.37 -8.67
N GLY A 84 -4.05 -33.59 -9.53
CA GLY A 84 -3.90 -33.92 -10.97
C GLY A 84 -4.91 -33.19 -11.87
N SER A 85 -5.05 -33.58 -13.14
CA SER A 85 -6.03 -33.00 -14.09
C SER A 85 -5.89 -31.50 -14.39
N GLY A 86 -4.68 -30.96 -14.26
CA GLY A 86 -4.37 -29.57 -14.63
C GLY A 86 -4.80 -28.53 -13.59
N LYS A 87 -5.12 -27.32 -14.03
CA LYS A 87 -5.38 -26.15 -13.17
C LYS A 87 -6.85 -25.74 -13.19
N GLY A 88 -7.41 -25.47 -12.00
CA GLY A 88 -8.81 -25.08 -11.82
C GLY A 88 -9.21 -23.76 -12.48
N ASN A 89 -10.47 -23.37 -12.30
CA ASN A 89 -11.02 -22.14 -12.86
C ASN A 89 -10.59 -20.91 -12.06
N VAL A 90 -10.69 -19.72 -12.66
CA VAL A 90 -10.41 -18.45 -12.00
C VAL A 90 -11.62 -18.06 -11.16
N GLU A 91 -11.44 -17.95 -9.85
CA GLU A 91 -12.51 -17.60 -8.91
C GLU A 91 -12.45 -16.11 -8.52
N GLU A 92 -11.24 -15.61 -8.26
CA GLU A 92 -11.06 -14.28 -7.69
C GLU A 92 -9.89 -13.54 -8.32
N TRP A 93 -9.93 -12.21 -8.21
CA TRP A 93 -8.83 -11.32 -8.55
C TRP A 93 -8.24 -10.74 -7.28
N CYS A 94 -6.92 -10.67 -7.21
CA CYS A 94 -6.21 -10.11 -6.07
C CYS A 94 -5.09 -9.17 -6.50
N ALA A 95 -4.76 -8.25 -5.60
CA ALA A 95 -3.57 -7.43 -5.67
C ALA A 95 -2.48 -8.09 -4.80
N VAL A 96 -1.27 -8.20 -5.34
CA VAL A 96 -0.09 -8.64 -4.57
C VAL A 96 0.55 -7.43 -3.92
N ILE A 97 0.58 -7.40 -2.59
CA ILE A 97 1.05 -6.27 -1.80
C ILE A 97 2.40 -6.56 -1.19
N LYS A 98 3.30 -5.59 -1.30
CA LYS A 98 4.60 -5.56 -0.63
C LYS A 98 4.58 -4.56 0.52
N PRO A 99 5.36 -4.79 1.59
CA PRO A 99 5.57 -3.82 2.67
C PRO A 99 5.97 -2.44 2.12
N GLY A 100 5.38 -1.39 2.68
CA GLY A 100 5.57 0.00 2.26
C GLY A 100 4.66 0.47 1.13
N ARG A 101 3.83 -0.39 0.54
CA ARG A 101 2.88 0.01 -0.51
C ARG A 101 1.69 0.75 0.09
N ILE A 102 1.33 1.88 -0.50
CA ILE A 102 0.12 2.63 -0.14
C ILE A 102 -1.09 2.00 -0.83
N LEU A 103 -2.13 1.74 -0.04
CA LEU A 103 -3.35 1.05 -0.42
C LEU A 103 -4.47 2.03 -0.74
N TYR A 104 -4.64 3.05 0.10
CA TYR A 104 -5.67 4.08 -0.04
C TYR A 104 -5.11 5.46 0.29
N GLU A 105 -5.71 6.47 -0.31
CA GLU A 105 -5.48 7.88 0.02
C GLU A 105 -6.81 8.59 0.24
N MET A 106 -6.80 9.60 1.10
CA MET A 106 -7.94 10.43 1.42
C MET A 106 -7.55 11.90 1.48
N ASP A 107 -8.49 12.78 1.11
CA ASP A 107 -8.33 14.23 1.09
C ASP A 107 -9.67 14.93 1.37
N GLY A 108 -9.61 16.20 1.78
CA GLY A 108 -10.79 17.05 2.00
C GLY A 108 -11.59 16.70 3.25
N ILE A 109 -10.94 16.14 4.26
CA ILE A 109 -11.52 15.79 5.57
C ILE A 109 -10.55 16.13 6.71
N SER A 110 -11.06 16.21 7.93
CA SER A 110 -10.22 16.48 9.10
C SER A 110 -9.29 15.29 9.40
N ARG A 111 -8.15 15.56 10.06
CA ARG A 111 -7.21 14.52 10.47
C ARG A 111 -7.84 13.45 11.36
N GLN A 112 -8.72 13.85 12.28
CA GLN A 112 -9.38 12.93 13.21
C GLN A 112 -10.30 11.96 12.44
N GLU A 113 -11.12 12.49 11.53
CA GLU A 113 -12.00 11.67 10.70
C GLU A 113 -11.21 10.75 9.77
N ALA A 114 -10.14 11.26 9.16
CA ALA A 114 -9.28 10.46 8.28
C ALA A 114 -8.65 9.29 9.05
N THR A 115 -8.19 9.53 10.27
CA THR A 115 -7.54 8.50 11.10
C THR A 115 -8.50 7.37 11.43
N GLU A 116 -9.71 7.70 11.88
CA GLU A 116 -10.72 6.68 12.20
C GLU A 116 -11.24 5.96 10.95
N ALA A 117 -11.47 6.68 9.85
CA ALA A 117 -11.86 6.08 8.58
C ALA A 117 -10.84 5.05 8.10
N LEU A 118 -9.56 5.40 8.12
CA LEU A 118 -8.45 4.53 7.70
C LEU A 118 -8.23 3.36 8.67
N ARG A 119 -8.49 3.57 9.97
CA ARG A 119 -8.48 2.49 10.98
C ARG A 119 -9.57 1.46 10.70
N LEU A 120 -10.80 1.90 10.42
CA LEU A 120 -11.92 1.03 10.04
C LEU A 120 -11.63 0.28 8.74
N ALA A 121 -11.00 0.93 7.76
CA ALA A 121 -10.56 0.29 6.54
C ALA A 121 -9.54 -0.81 6.81
N GLY A 122 -8.58 -0.56 7.70
CA GLY A 122 -7.55 -1.52 8.10
C GLY A 122 -8.13 -2.83 8.65
N HIS A 123 -9.20 -2.76 9.44
CA HIS A 123 -9.90 -3.95 9.96
C HIS A 123 -10.56 -4.81 8.88
N LYS A 124 -10.75 -4.30 7.66
CA LYS A 124 -11.27 -5.07 6.52
C LYS A 124 -10.18 -5.77 5.71
N LEU A 125 -8.90 -5.49 6.01
CA LEU A 125 -7.77 -6.01 5.26
C LEU A 125 -7.12 -7.19 5.99
N PRO A 126 -6.58 -8.18 5.26
CA PRO A 126 -5.98 -9.37 5.86
C PRO A 126 -4.51 -9.18 6.28
N LEU A 127 -4.04 -7.93 6.42
CA LEU A 127 -2.64 -7.62 6.68
C LEU A 127 -2.49 -6.38 7.56
N LYS A 128 -1.39 -6.30 8.31
CA LYS A 128 -1.11 -5.14 9.16
C LYS A 128 -0.87 -3.90 8.31
N VAL A 129 -1.54 -2.82 8.68
CA VAL A 129 -1.49 -1.52 8.02
C VAL A 129 -1.18 -0.42 9.02
N LYS A 130 -0.67 0.69 8.51
CA LYS A 130 -0.37 1.90 9.28
C LYS A 130 -0.97 3.12 8.57
N VAL A 131 -1.46 4.07 9.36
CA VAL A 131 -1.90 5.37 8.83
C VAL A 131 -0.67 6.26 8.66
N ILE A 132 -0.62 6.97 7.54
CA ILE A 132 0.42 7.95 7.24
C ILE A 132 -0.22 9.29 6.86
N TYR A 133 0.49 10.36 7.20
CA TYR A 133 0.12 11.74 6.94
C TYR A 133 1.19 12.33 6.03
N LYS A 134 0.79 13.16 5.07
CA LYS A 134 1.71 13.79 4.13
C LYS A 134 2.74 14.66 4.84
N SER A 135 2.32 15.44 5.84
CA SER A 135 3.22 16.24 6.68
C SER A 135 4.28 15.40 7.40
N GLU A 136 3.90 14.24 7.94
CA GLU A 136 4.84 13.32 8.60
C GLU A 136 5.75 12.58 7.62
N ALA A 137 5.25 12.30 6.40
CA ALA A 137 6.03 11.67 5.34
C ALA A 137 7.12 12.63 4.81
N GLU A 138 6.78 13.91 4.62
CA GLU A 138 7.72 14.97 4.24
C GLU A 138 8.77 15.21 5.33
N MET A 139 8.36 15.23 6.60
CA MET A 139 9.30 15.29 7.73
C MET A 139 10.25 14.08 7.80
N LYS A 140 9.76 12.86 7.56
CA LYS A 140 10.62 11.67 7.53
C LYS A 140 11.55 11.64 6.32
N ALA A 141 11.10 12.14 5.17
CA ALA A 141 11.93 12.25 3.98
C ALA A 141 13.06 13.27 4.19
N SER A 142 12.76 14.43 4.76
CA SER A 142 13.77 15.46 5.08
C SER A 142 14.74 15.00 6.16
N ALA A 143 14.27 14.27 7.18
CA ALA A 143 15.13 13.66 8.21
C ALA A 143 16.04 12.56 7.63
N ALA A 144 15.53 11.71 6.73
CA ALA A 144 16.33 10.70 6.04
C ALA A 144 17.38 11.32 5.12
N LEU A 145 17.05 12.43 4.43
CA LEU A 145 18.02 13.20 3.63
C LEU A 145 19.11 13.83 4.51
N LYS A 146 18.75 14.41 5.66
CA LYS A 146 19.72 14.93 6.64
C LYS A 146 20.62 13.84 7.23
N ALA A 147 20.09 12.63 7.44
CA ALA A 147 20.87 11.50 7.94
C ALA A 147 21.77 10.86 6.87
N ALA A 148 21.43 11.00 5.59
CA ALA A 148 22.19 10.47 4.45
C ALA A 148 23.26 11.44 3.91
N ALA A 149 23.30 12.69 4.37
CA ALA A 149 24.37 13.63 4.05
C ALA A 149 25.58 13.35 4.97
N PRO A 150 26.70 12.79 4.48
CA PRO A 150 27.91 12.71 5.29
C PRO A 150 28.38 14.14 5.54
N GLY A 151 28.61 14.47 6.82
CA GLY A 151 29.05 15.79 7.23
C GLY A 151 30.26 16.24 6.41
N ALA A 152 30.09 17.32 5.64
CA ALA A 152 31.20 18.09 5.13
C ALA A 152 31.93 18.64 6.36
N LYS A 153 33.03 17.98 6.77
CA LYS A 153 33.97 18.59 7.70
C LYS A 153 34.48 19.86 7.04
N SER A 154 34.08 21.01 7.57
CA SER A 154 34.76 22.26 7.30
C SER A 154 36.22 22.08 7.75
N THR A 155 37.15 22.04 6.82
CA THR A 155 38.57 22.29 7.10
C THR A 155 38.71 23.76 7.44
N ALA A 156 38.39 24.12 8.68
CA ALA A 156 38.58 25.44 9.24
C ALA A 156 39.03 25.29 10.70
N ALA A 157 40.35 25.13 10.89
CA ALA A 157 41.07 25.44 12.12
C ALA A 157 42.56 25.53 11.74
N ALA A 158 43.12 26.75 11.78
CA ALA A 158 44.11 27.16 12.78
C ALA A 158 45.46 26.44 12.57
N GLY A 159 46.47 27.11 12.03
CA GLY A 159 47.19 28.16 12.76
C GLY A 159 48.28 27.52 13.60
N ALA A 160 49.45 27.23 13.00
CA ALA A 160 50.63 26.78 13.71
C ALA A 160 51.68 27.89 13.66
N LYS A 161 51.95 28.46 14.83
CA LYS A 161 53.04 29.39 15.13
C LYS A 161 54.37 28.63 15.30
N ASN A 162 55.46 29.35 15.05
CA ASN A 162 56.82 29.26 15.63
C ASN A 162 57.60 27.94 15.47
N GLU A 163 58.66 27.97 14.65
CA GLU A 163 60.07 28.12 15.08
C GLU A 163 60.90 28.68 13.91
#